data_AF-A0AAJ2PCU3-F1
#
_entry.id   AF-A0AAJ2PCU3-F1
#
_cell.length_a   1.000
_cell.length_b   1.000
_cell.length_c   1.000
_cell.angle_alpha   90.00
_cell.angle_beta   90.00
_cell.angle_gamma   90.00
#
_symmetry.space_group_name_H-M   'P 1'
#
loop_
_entity.id
_entity.type
_entity.pdbx_description
1 polymer ?
#
loop_
_entity_poly.entity_id
_entity_poly.type
_entity_poly.pdbx_seq_one_letter_code
_entity_poly.pdbx_strand_id
1 'polypeptide(L)'
;MALRDFLPRKKEEVGEEEIKVIDEERVKEEEKIKIKIEKLVKSEDVDKIIRFARQMVVIVKTQELQKKDFGYMQTLIEKLKRNCKQNKIDIVGTQDGYLILAPSFVEIARE
;
A
#
# COMPACT_ATOMS: atom_id res chain seq x y z
N MET A 1 54.98 -57.19 -14.59
CA MET A 1 54.83 -56.14 -13.55
C MET A 1 55.07 -54.80 -14.28
N ALA A 2 54.14 -53.87 -14.48
CA ALA A 2 52.85 -53.62 -13.86
C ALA A 2 51.91 -52.84 -14.82
N LEU A 3 50.64 -53.28 -14.87
CA LEU A 3 49.39 -52.51 -14.80
C LEU A 3 49.07 -51.48 -15.91
N ARG A 4 48.17 -51.84 -16.84
CA ARG A 4 46.72 -51.49 -16.89
C ARG A 4 46.49 -50.12 -17.55
N ASP A 5 46.00 -50.09 -18.78
CA ASP A 5 44.56 -50.09 -19.10
C ASP A 5 43.79 -49.09 -18.24
N PHE A 6 43.73 -47.83 -18.67
CA PHE A 6 42.51 -47.03 -18.52
C PHE A 6 42.60 -45.70 -19.28
N LEU A 7 41.56 -45.42 -20.07
CA LEU A 7 41.13 -44.12 -20.62
C LEU A 7 41.60 -43.73 -22.04
N PRO A 8 40.81 -44.08 -23.07
CA PRO A 8 40.60 -43.20 -24.21
C PRO A 8 39.59 -42.08 -23.84
N ARG A 9 40.03 -40.81 -23.87
CA ARG A 9 39.12 -39.65 -23.75
C ARG A 9 38.39 -39.44 -25.08
N LYS A 10 37.08 -39.66 -25.04
CA LYS A 10 36.11 -39.47 -26.13
C LYS A 10 35.77 -37.97 -26.26
N LYS A 11 35.60 -37.53 -27.51
CA LYS A 11 35.09 -36.21 -27.96
C LYS A 11 33.66 -35.96 -27.49
N GLU A 12 33.36 -34.71 -27.15
CA GLU A 12 32.04 -34.05 -27.10
C GLU A 12 32.36 -32.54 -27.17
N GLU A 13 32.34 -31.93 -28.37
CA GLU A 13 31.20 -31.28 -29.04
C GLU A 13 30.77 -29.96 -28.38
N VAL A 14 30.78 -28.93 -29.24
CA VAL A 14 30.76 -27.50 -28.97
C VAL A 14 29.43 -27.09 -28.35
N GLY A 15 29.50 -26.34 -27.24
CA GLY A 15 28.35 -25.81 -26.54
C GLY A 15 27.59 -24.80 -27.40
N GLU A 16 26.36 -25.16 -27.75
CA GLU A 16 25.31 -24.20 -28.07
C GLU A 16 24.58 -23.91 -26.77
N GLU A 17 24.98 -22.82 -26.10
CA GLU A 17 24.21 -22.26 -24.99
C GLU A 17 22.91 -21.68 -25.58
N GLU A 18 21.83 -22.44 -25.47
CA GLU A 18 20.48 -21.92 -25.66
C GLU A 18 20.24 -20.81 -24.64
N ILE A 19 20.38 -19.57 -25.11
CA ILE A 19 20.00 -18.37 -24.36
C ILE A 19 18.49 -18.44 -24.15
N LYS A 20 18.07 -18.92 -22.97
CA LYS A 20 16.69 -18.78 -22.50
C LYS A 20 16.42 -17.29 -22.29
N VAL A 21 15.85 -16.65 -23.31
CA VAL A 21 15.11 -15.41 -23.13
C VAL A 21 13.85 -15.80 -22.37
N ILE A 22 13.93 -15.77 -21.04
CA ILE A 22 12.75 -15.76 -20.19
C ILE A 22 12.20 -14.35 -20.39
N ASP A 23 11.21 -14.21 -21.27
CA ASP A 23 10.29 -13.09 -21.21
C ASP A 23 9.66 -13.17 -19.81
N GLU A 24 10.21 -12.41 -18.87
CA GLU A 24 9.51 -12.03 -17.66
C GLU A 24 8.32 -11.19 -18.10
N GLU A 25 7.25 -11.86 -18.55
CA GLU A 25 5.90 -11.34 -18.38
C GLU A 25 5.76 -11.10 -16.88
N ARG A 26 6.16 -9.89 -16.46
CA ARG A 26 5.70 -9.29 -15.22
C ARG A 26 4.21 -9.23 -15.37
N VAL A 27 3.54 -10.32 -14.98
CA VAL A 27 2.15 -10.30 -14.57
C VAL A 27 2.11 -9.13 -13.60
N LYS A 28 1.55 -8.01 -14.05
CA LYS A 28 1.22 -6.91 -13.17
C LYS A 28 0.27 -7.54 -12.18
N GLU A 29 0.79 -7.97 -11.04
CA GLU A 29 -0.04 -8.33 -9.92
C GLU A 29 -0.99 -7.15 -9.76
N GLU A 30 -2.30 -7.40 -9.94
CA GLU A 30 -3.29 -6.38 -9.67
C GLU A 30 -3.10 -6.01 -8.20
N GLU A 31 -2.39 -4.90 -7.94
CA GLU A 31 -2.09 -4.42 -6.60
C GLU A 31 -3.43 -4.11 -5.93
N LYS A 32 -3.97 -5.09 -5.19
CA LYS A 32 -5.24 -4.93 -4.48
C LYS A 32 -5.07 -3.82 -3.46
N ILE A 33 -5.75 -2.70 -3.71
CA ILE A 33 -5.77 -1.56 -2.79
C ILE A 33 -6.50 -2.00 -1.53
N LYS A 34 -5.80 -1.96 -0.39
CA LYS A 34 -6.39 -2.26 0.90
C LYS A 34 -7.28 -1.08 1.33
N ILE A 35 -8.42 -1.41 1.92
CA ILE A 35 -9.30 -0.43 2.56
C ILE A 35 -9.34 -0.76 4.04
N LYS A 36 -9.05 0.23 4.88
CA LYS A 36 -9.07 0.07 6.34
C LYS A 36 -10.09 1.00 6.96
N ILE A 37 -10.87 0.47 7.90
CA ILE A 37 -11.83 1.23 8.68
C ILE A 37 -11.22 1.49 10.07
N GLU A 38 -11.12 2.77 10.44
CA GLU A 38 -10.59 3.21 11.74
C GLU A 38 -11.58 4.14 12.44
N LYS A 39 -11.46 4.25 13.77
CA LYS A 39 -12.26 5.18 14.57
C LYS A 39 -11.38 6.33 15.05
N LEU A 40 -11.90 7.55 15.01
CA LEU A 40 -11.22 8.71 15.58
C LEU A 40 -11.71 8.89 17.03
N VAL A 41 -10.84 8.61 18.02
CA VAL A 41 -11.17 8.77 19.46
C VAL A 41 -10.21 9.73 20.14
N LYS A 42 -8.92 9.67 19.79
CA LYS A 42 -7.84 10.45 20.41
C LYS A 42 -6.96 11.13 19.37
N SER A 43 -6.17 12.10 19.82
CA SER A 43 -5.17 12.79 18.98
C SER A 43 -4.14 11.83 18.37
N GLU A 44 -3.77 10.74 19.07
CA GLU A 44 -2.86 9.70 18.58
C GLU A 44 -3.40 8.96 17.35
N ASP A 45 -4.73 8.87 17.22
CA ASP A 45 -5.36 8.17 16.11
C ASP A 45 -5.16 8.94 14.81
N VAL A 46 -5.05 10.28 14.87
CA VAL A 46 -4.73 11.12 13.70
C VAL A 46 -3.41 10.69 13.09
N ASP A 47 -2.38 10.53 13.91
CA ASP A 47 -1.03 10.17 13.45
C ASP A 47 -1.01 8.74 12.86
N LYS A 48 -1.79 7.81 13.44
CA LYS A 48 -1.97 6.45 12.89
C LYS A 48 -2.71 6.46 11.56
N ILE A 49 -3.82 7.19 11.46
CA ILE A 49 -4.65 7.30 10.25
C ILE A 49 -3.81 7.85 9.10
N ILE A 50 -2.99 8.88 9.34
CA ILE A 50 -2.13 9.45 8.29
C ILE A 50 -1.09 8.44 7.81
N ARG A 51 -0.50 7.62 8.70
CA ARG A 51 0.42 6.55 8.30
C ARG A 51 -0.25 5.53 7.38
N PHE A 52 -1.49 5.13 7.69
CA PHE A 52 -2.25 4.22 6.85
C PHE A 52 -2.67 4.86 5.54
N ALA A 53 -3.15 6.11 5.57
CA ALA A 53 -3.62 6.85 4.41
C ALA A 53 -2.53 7.13 3.36
N ARG A 54 -1.25 6.94 3.68
CA ARG A 54 -0.14 6.97 2.71
C ARG A 54 -0.04 5.70 1.85
N GLN A 55 -0.48 4.56 2.36
CA GLN A 55 -0.32 3.24 1.72
C GLN A 55 -1.64 2.64 1.25
N MET A 56 -2.76 3.07 1.83
CA MET A 56 -4.06 2.44 1.62
C MET A 56 -5.19 3.46 1.83
N VAL A 57 -6.39 3.16 1.36
CA VAL A 57 -7.57 4.02 1.60
C VAL A 57 -8.06 3.79 3.03
N VAL A 58 -8.34 4.88 3.74
CA VAL A 58 -8.78 4.81 5.14
C VAL A 58 -10.14 5.47 5.30
N ILE A 59 -11.09 4.74 5.86
CA ILE A 59 -12.41 5.25 6.23
C ILE A 59 -12.41 5.47 7.74
N VAL A 60 -12.59 6.71 8.14
CA VAL A 60 -12.54 7.16 9.53
C VAL A 60 -13.95 7.45 10.03
N LYS A 61 -14.35 6.78 11.11
CA LYS A 61 -15.63 7.02 11.78
C LYS A 61 -15.49 8.15 12.79
N THR A 62 -16.29 9.21 12.66
CA THR A 62 -16.30 10.36 13.59
C THR A 62 -17.54 10.41 14.49
N GLN A 63 -18.53 9.54 14.25
CA GLN A 63 -19.82 9.52 14.94
C GLN A 63 -19.71 9.44 16.48
N GLU A 64 -18.74 8.68 17.01
CA GLU A 64 -18.55 8.56 18.46
C GLU A 64 -18.03 9.86 19.08
N LEU A 65 -17.12 10.55 18.39
CA LEU A 65 -16.55 11.80 18.86
C LEU A 65 -17.58 12.94 18.78
N GLN A 66 -18.39 12.94 17.72
CA GLN A 66 -19.44 13.93 17.52
C GLN A 66 -20.47 13.94 18.67
N LYS A 67 -20.79 12.75 19.22
CA LYS A 67 -21.70 12.61 20.36
C LYS A 67 -21.07 13.01 21.69
N LYS A 68 -19.77 12.84 21.83
CA LYS A 68 -19.05 13.04 23.09
C LYS A 68 -18.61 14.50 23.27
N ASP A 69 -17.95 15.06 22.26
CA ASP A 69 -17.40 16.41 22.30
C ASP A 69 -17.18 16.94 20.87
N PHE A 70 -18.09 17.81 20.44
CA PHE A 70 -18.06 18.40 19.11
C PHE A 70 -16.89 19.39 18.91
N GLY A 71 -16.50 20.12 19.97
CA GLY A 71 -15.39 21.07 19.88
C GLY A 71 -14.05 20.35 19.74
N TYR A 72 -13.86 19.27 20.50
CA TYR A 72 -12.70 18.41 20.36
C TYR A 72 -12.65 17.75 18.96
N MET A 73 -13.80 17.34 18.43
CA MET A 73 -13.90 16.78 17.07
C MET A 73 -13.42 17.76 16.00
N GLN A 74 -13.90 19.01 16.03
CA GLN A 74 -13.48 20.03 15.07
C GLN A 74 -11.96 20.23 15.11
N THR A 75 -11.39 20.31 16.31
CA THR A 75 -9.94 20.45 16.50
C THR A 75 -9.16 19.28 15.88
N LEU A 76 -9.63 18.04 16.08
CA LEU A 76 -9.00 16.86 15.47
C LEU A 76 -9.14 16.84 13.95
N ILE A 77 -10.31 17.22 13.41
CA ILE A 77 -10.54 17.30 11.97
C ILE A 77 -9.62 18.36 11.35
N GLU A 78 -9.44 19.51 11.98
CA GLU A 78 -8.49 20.52 11.51
C GLU A 78 -7.04 20.03 11.54
N LYS A 79 -6.64 19.31 12.60
CA LYS A 79 -5.32 18.66 12.67
C LYS A 79 -5.18 17.64 11.52
N LEU A 80 -6.19 16.82 11.28
CA LEU A 80 -6.21 15.83 10.20
C LEU A 80 -6.10 16.50 8.83
N LYS A 81 -6.90 17.54 8.54
CA LYS A 81 -6.84 18.31 7.29
C LYS A 81 -5.45 18.92 7.04
N ARG A 82 -4.84 19.51 8.07
CA ARG A 82 -3.47 20.06 7.99
C ARG A 82 -2.46 18.99 7.60
N ASN A 83 -2.53 17.82 8.25
CA ASN A 83 -1.65 16.70 7.93
C ASN A 83 -1.92 16.13 6.53
N CYS A 84 -3.17 16.01 6.10
CA CYS A 84 -3.52 15.52 4.77
C CYS A 84 -2.92 16.42 3.68
N LYS A 85 -3.05 17.75 3.85
CA LYS A 85 -2.47 18.73 2.93
C LYS A 85 -0.95 18.64 2.83
N GLN A 86 -0.26 18.41 3.96
CA GLN A 86 1.20 18.22 3.97
C GLN A 86 1.64 16.93 3.27
N ASN A 87 0.82 15.89 3.31
CA ASN A 87 1.13 14.57 2.77
C ASN A 87 0.56 14.31 1.37
N LYS A 88 -0.10 15.31 0.75
CA LYS A 88 -0.83 15.16 -0.53
C LYS A 88 -1.85 14.01 -0.49
N ILE A 89 -2.52 13.85 0.65
CA ILE A 89 -3.60 12.88 0.85
C ILE A 89 -4.91 13.63 0.62
N ASP A 90 -5.81 13.08 -0.19
CA ASP A 90 -7.15 13.64 -0.36
C ASP A 90 -8.04 13.23 0.82
N ILE A 91 -8.92 14.14 1.22
CA ILE A 91 -9.84 13.96 2.33
C ILE A 91 -11.24 14.40 1.93
N VAL A 92 -12.20 13.49 2.06
CA VAL A 92 -13.60 13.73 1.75
C VAL A 92 -14.45 13.37 2.96
N GLY A 93 -15.39 14.23 3.31
CA GLY A 93 -16.38 13.95 4.35
C GLY A 93 -17.70 13.54 3.73
N THR A 94 -18.30 12.48 4.28
CA THR A 94 -19.67 12.08 3.98
C THR A 94 -20.63 12.69 4.98
N GLN A 95 -21.90 12.84 4.61
CA GLN A 95 -22.94 13.38 5.49
C GLN A 95 -23.23 12.48 6.70
N ASP A 96 -22.92 11.18 6.59
CA ASP A 96 -23.18 10.17 7.63
C ASP A 96 -22.15 10.18 8.78
N GLY A 97 -21.18 11.11 8.77
CA GLY A 97 -20.13 11.17 9.78
C GLY A 97 -18.99 10.18 9.52
N TYR A 98 -18.67 9.97 8.24
CA TYR A 98 -17.45 9.29 7.82
C TYR A 98 -16.51 10.26 7.10
N LEU A 99 -15.22 10.07 7.30
CA LEU A 99 -14.17 10.74 6.54
C LEU A 99 -13.41 9.69 5.75
N ILE A 100 -13.31 9.88 4.44
CA ILE A 100 -12.55 9.02 3.54
C ILE A 100 -11.22 9.74 3.28
N LEU A 101 -10.12 9.03 3.50
CA LEU A 101 -8.78 9.47 3.17
C LEU A 101 -8.22 8.59 2.06
N ALA A 102 -7.78 9.23 0.98
CA ALA A 102 -7.19 8.58 -0.16
C ALA A 102 -5.74 9.03 -0.36
N PRO A 103 -4.80 8.10 -0.56
CA PRO A 103 -3.43 8.45 -0.94
C PRO A 103 -3.41 9.09 -2.33
N SER A 104 -2.29 9.73 -2.68
CA SER A 104 -2.12 10.45 -3.96
C SER A 104 -2.30 9.62 -5.23
N PHE A 105 -2.27 8.29 -5.13
CA PHE A 105 -2.48 7.37 -6.25
C PHE A 105 -3.94 6.92 -6.41
N VAL A 106 -4.83 7.35 -5.51
CA VAL A 106 -6.28 7.08 -5.57
C VAL A 106 -7.01 8.40 -5.70
N GLU A 107 -7.90 8.48 -6.69
CA GLU A 107 -8.80 9.62 -6.88
C GLU A 107 -10.19 9.28 -6.35
N ILE A 108 -10.79 10.20 -5.59
CA ILE A 108 -12.17 10.05 -5.11
C ILE A 108 -13.09 10.74 -6.12
N ALA A 109 -13.83 9.94 -6.90
CA ALA A 109 -14.89 10.45 -7.77
C ALA A 109 -16.01 11.07 -6.93
N ARG A 110 -16.46 12.26 -7.32
CA ARG A 110 -17.58 12.98 -6.71
C ARG A 110 -18.68 13.08 -7.77
N GLU A 111 -19.75 12.32 -7.59
CA GLU A 111 -21.01 12.50 -8.34
C GLU A 111 -21.95 13.45 -7.61
#